data_AF-A0A7S1TME3-F1
#
_entry.id   AF-A0A7S1TME3-F1
#
_cell.length_a   1.000
_cell.length_b   1.000
_cell.length_c   1.000
_cell.angle_alpha   90.00
_cell.angle_beta   90.00
_cell.angle_gamma   90.00
#
_symmetry.space_group_name_H-M   'P 1'
#
loop_
_entity.id
_entity.type
_entity.pdbx_description
1 polymer ?
#
loop_
_entity_poly.entity_id
_entity_poly.type
_entity_poly.pdbx_seq_one_letter_code
_entity_poly.pdbx_strand_id
1 'polypeptide(L)'
;MQRAASAVRRAAEWSGAANARCRARGRAVCAPVESVNVSVQELAALRAKFPVRQDWTDEQIRAVYKQPLMQLIYAGASAHRAYFTPGEVQRCTLLSIKTGGCSEDCSYCSQSSKYKTSVKAEKLMDEEPVLRAAAEAKAAGSTRFCMGAAWRGVSSVGKGQFSRVLGMISKVRAMDLEVCATLGMVNEEQARALKEAGLTAYNHNIDTSEAYYPRVITTRTFEDRLRTLRAVRSAGLSVCCGGIIGLGESENDRISMLCTLASQASHPESVPINALVANEGTPLEDAEPLEPWSLVRMIATARIVMPASMVRLSAGRNSLSKTEQALCFMAGANSIFTGDKLLTTPNVEQNEDDALFEALGLRGKKPFGNEAQRAREHQQERRRVSKDVRREAYEEELVLASSSA
;
A
#
# COMPACT_ATOMS: atom_id res chain seq x y z
N MET A 1 5.70 2.82 -44.26
CA MET A 1 5.56 4.20 -43.70
C MET A 1 4.27 4.92 -44.10
N GLN A 2 3.72 4.76 -45.31
CA GLN A 2 2.48 5.48 -45.73
C GLN A 2 1.17 5.00 -45.05
N ARG A 3 1.08 3.74 -44.59
CA ARG A 3 -0.14 3.23 -43.91
C ARG A 3 -0.33 3.77 -42.48
N ALA A 4 0.77 3.96 -41.73
CA ALA A 4 0.75 4.52 -40.38
C ALA A 4 0.34 6.01 -40.37
N ALA A 5 0.82 6.79 -41.35
CA ALA A 5 0.44 8.19 -41.50
C ALA A 5 -1.07 8.39 -41.81
N SER A 6 -1.72 7.45 -42.51
CA SER A 6 -3.16 7.52 -42.80
C SER A 6 -4.05 7.15 -41.61
N ALA A 7 -3.55 6.35 -40.68
CA ALA A 7 -4.26 5.97 -39.46
C ALA A 7 -4.22 7.11 -38.42
N VAL A 8 -3.07 7.79 -38.29
CA VAL A 8 -2.91 8.97 -37.43
C VAL A 8 -3.76 10.14 -37.93
N ARG A 9 -3.86 10.37 -39.25
CA ARG A 9 -4.76 11.39 -39.81
C ARG A 9 -6.24 11.09 -39.58
N ARG A 10 -6.66 9.82 -39.73
CA ARG A 10 -8.06 9.41 -39.46
C ARG A 10 -8.44 9.52 -37.98
N ALA A 11 -7.52 9.24 -37.06
CA ALA A 11 -7.75 9.41 -35.61
C ALA A 11 -7.84 10.90 -35.20
N ALA A 12 -7.02 11.76 -35.81
CA ALA A 12 -7.07 13.21 -35.61
C ALA A 12 -8.35 13.85 -36.20
N GLU A 13 -8.82 13.34 -37.34
CA GLU A 13 -10.10 13.78 -37.94
C GLU A 13 -11.31 13.34 -37.10
N TRP A 14 -11.27 12.17 -36.46
CA TRP A 14 -12.37 11.70 -35.60
C TRP A 14 -12.47 12.47 -34.27
N SER A 15 -11.33 12.75 -33.64
CA SER A 15 -11.24 13.52 -32.39
C SER A 15 -11.53 15.01 -32.59
N GLY A 16 -11.06 15.60 -33.69
CA GLY A 16 -11.36 16.98 -34.07
C GLY A 16 -12.82 17.21 -34.48
N ALA A 17 -13.41 16.27 -35.25
CA ALA A 17 -14.80 16.39 -35.71
C ALA A 17 -15.84 16.14 -34.60
N ALA A 18 -15.53 15.25 -33.63
CA ALA A 18 -16.41 15.01 -32.48
C ALA A 18 -16.50 16.24 -31.57
N ASN A 19 -15.35 16.90 -31.31
CA ASN A 19 -15.31 18.10 -30.47
C ASN A 19 -15.93 19.33 -31.14
N ALA A 20 -15.73 19.49 -32.46
CA ALA A 20 -16.35 20.59 -33.23
C ALA A 20 -17.88 20.43 -33.36
N ARG A 21 -18.39 19.20 -33.53
CA ARG A 21 -19.84 18.93 -33.61
C ARG A 21 -20.56 19.12 -32.28
N CYS A 22 -19.90 18.89 -31.14
CA CYS A 22 -20.47 19.20 -29.82
C CYS A 22 -20.57 20.71 -29.58
N ARG A 23 -19.57 21.50 -29.98
CA ARG A 23 -19.58 22.97 -29.81
C ARG A 23 -20.61 23.67 -30.72
N ALA A 24 -20.83 23.16 -31.93
CA ALA A 24 -21.74 23.77 -32.91
C ALA A 24 -23.25 23.56 -32.63
N ARG A 25 -23.63 22.67 -31.69
CA ARG A 25 -25.05 22.30 -31.45
C ARG A 25 -25.67 22.90 -30.19
N GLY A 26 -24.99 23.81 -29.48
CA GLY A 26 -25.53 24.45 -28.28
C GLY A 26 -25.97 23.47 -27.17
N ARG A 27 -25.53 22.21 -27.24
CA ARG A 27 -25.74 21.24 -26.16
C ARG A 27 -24.69 21.53 -25.11
N ALA A 28 -25.15 21.69 -23.87
CA ALA A 28 -24.32 21.88 -22.69
C ALA A 28 -23.06 21.00 -22.81
N VAL A 29 -21.89 21.62 -22.60
CA VAL A 29 -20.70 20.89 -22.15
C VAL A 29 -21.21 19.91 -21.10
N CYS A 30 -21.05 18.60 -21.31
CA CYS A 30 -21.49 17.60 -20.33
C CYS A 30 -20.98 18.11 -18.98
N ALA A 31 -21.92 18.53 -18.12
CA ALA A 31 -21.57 18.89 -16.77
C ALA A 31 -20.72 17.73 -16.22
N PRO A 32 -19.63 18.00 -15.48
CA PRO A 32 -18.94 16.92 -14.80
C PRO A 32 -20.02 16.12 -14.09
N VAL A 33 -20.09 14.82 -14.36
CA VAL A 33 -21.06 13.94 -13.68
C VAL A 33 -20.83 14.21 -12.20
N GLU A 34 -21.78 14.91 -11.57
CA GLU A 34 -21.73 15.16 -10.13
C GLU A 34 -21.46 13.81 -9.52
N SER A 35 -20.43 13.73 -8.66
CA SER A 35 -20.02 12.50 -7.99
C SER A 35 -21.27 11.76 -7.59
N VAL A 36 -21.47 10.52 -8.08
CA VAL A 36 -22.63 9.71 -7.73
C VAL A 36 -22.69 9.67 -6.21
N ASN A 37 -23.55 10.51 -5.64
CA ASN A 37 -23.62 10.71 -4.20
C ASN A 37 -24.35 9.49 -3.67
N VAL A 38 -23.58 8.49 -3.23
CA VAL A 38 -24.12 7.32 -2.55
C VAL A 38 -24.86 7.83 -1.33
N SER A 39 -26.15 7.53 -1.23
CA SER A 39 -26.98 7.97 -0.12
C SER A 39 -26.44 7.41 1.20
N VAL A 40 -26.76 8.07 2.31
CA VAL A 40 -26.35 7.62 3.65
C VAL A 40 -26.87 6.20 3.93
N GLN A 41 -28.07 5.88 3.46
CA GLN A 41 -28.68 4.54 3.58
C GLN A 41 -27.90 3.50 2.77
N GLU A 42 -27.52 3.80 1.54
CA GLU A 42 -26.72 2.89 0.70
C GLU A 42 -25.33 2.65 1.30
N LEU A 43 -24.67 3.70 1.83
CA LEU A 43 -23.39 3.55 2.52
C LEU A 43 -23.52 2.68 3.77
N ALA A 44 -24.59 2.85 4.55
CA ALA A 44 -24.85 2.01 5.72
C ALA A 44 -25.07 0.54 5.33
N ALA A 45 -25.85 0.28 4.28
CA ALA A 45 -26.08 -1.06 3.76
C ALA A 45 -24.79 -1.73 3.25
N LEU A 46 -23.96 -0.98 2.53
CA LEU A 46 -22.66 -1.47 2.06
C LEU A 46 -21.71 -1.77 3.22
N ARG A 47 -21.65 -0.92 4.25
CA ARG A 47 -20.83 -1.17 5.45
C ARG A 47 -21.33 -2.35 6.27
N ALA A 48 -22.64 -2.57 6.33
CA ALA A 48 -23.22 -3.74 6.95
C ALA A 48 -22.85 -5.04 6.18
N LYS A 49 -22.76 -4.95 4.84
CA LYS A 49 -22.32 -6.06 3.98
C LYS A 49 -20.82 -6.34 4.06
N PHE A 50 -20.00 -5.30 4.25
CA PHE A 50 -18.54 -5.41 4.31
C PHE A 50 -18.00 -4.83 5.63
N PRO A 51 -18.35 -5.41 6.79
CA PRO A 51 -17.91 -4.88 8.08
C PRO A 51 -16.40 -5.04 8.27
N VAL A 52 -15.80 -4.09 8.98
CA VAL A 52 -14.42 -4.25 9.48
C VAL A 52 -14.45 -5.26 10.63
N ARG A 53 -13.69 -6.35 10.50
CA ARG A 53 -13.55 -7.42 11.49
C ARG A 53 -12.15 -8.06 11.43
N GLN A 54 -11.70 -8.64 12.53
CA GLN A 54 -10.35 -9.22 12.68
C GLN A 54 -10.34 -10.73 12.93
N ASP A 55 -11.50 -11.36 12.98
CA ASP A 55 -11.70 -12.79 13.21
C ASP A 55 -11.90 -13.53 11.87
N TRP A 56 -11.06 -13.23 10.88
CA TRP A 56 -11.05 -13.94 9.61
C TRP A 56 -10.36 -15.30 9.75
N THR A 57 -10.91 -16.33 9.10
CA THR A 57 -10.22 -17.61 8.90
C THR A 57 -9.73 -17.77 7.46
N ASP A 58 -8.75 -18.65 7.26
CA ASP A 58 -8.25 -18.98 5.92
C ASP A 58 -9.37 -19.51 5.02
N GLU A 59 -10.32 -20.28 5.54
CA GLU A 59 -11.48 -20.80 4.79
C GLU A 59 -12.42 -19.68 4.33
N GLN A 60 -12.67 -18.68 5.18
CA GLN A 60 -13.51 -17.54 4.84
C GLN A 60 -12.85 -16.68 3.76
N ILE A 61 -11.56 -16.38 3.90
CA ILE A 61 -10.82 -15.62 2.88
C ILE A 61 -10.69 -16.43 1.59
N ARG A 62 -10.48 -17.74 1.68
CA ARG A 62 -10.49 -18.65 0.53
C ARG A 62 -11.81 -18.61 -0.22
N ALA A 63 -12.95 -18.61 0.50
CA ALA A 63 -14.26 -18.51 -0.12
C ALA A 63 -14.44 -17.20 -0.89
N VAL A 64 -13.93 -16.08 -0.36
CA VAL A 64 -13.86 -14.78 -1.09
C VAL A 64 -12.93 -14.90 -2.30
N TYR A 65 -11.70 -15.33 -2.09
CA TYR A 65 -10.65 -15.41 -3.11
C TYR A 65 -11.06 -16.31 -4.29
N LYS A 66 -11.78 -17.40 -4.05
CA LYS A 66 -12.21 -18.37 -5.07
C LYS A 66 -13.50 -18.00 -5.81
N GLN A 67 -14.13 -16.85 -5.50
CA GLN A 67 -15.29 -16.40 -6.26
C GLN A 67 -14.95 -16.24 -7.77
N PRO A 68 -15.95 -16.40 -8.66
CA PRO A 68 -15.80 -16.05 -10.06
C PRO A 68 -15.25 -14.63 -10.20
N LEU A 69 -14.22 -14.44 -11.03
CA LEU A 69 -13.40 -13.22 -10.99
C LEU A 69 -14.22 -11.93 -11.14
N MET A 70 -15.20 -11.92 -12.05
CA MET A 70 -16.06 -10.75 -12.26
C MET A 70 -16.93 -10.43 -11.04
N GLN A 71 -17.42 -11.46 -10.33
CA GLN A 71 -18.19 -11.29 -9.10
C GLN A 71 -17.30 -10.77 -7.97
N LEU A 72 -16.07 -11.29 -7.89
CA LEU A 72 -15.06 -10.83 -6.93
C LEU A 72 -14.71 -9.36 -7.15
N ILE A 73 -14.48 -8.93 -8.40
CA ILE A 73 -14.21 -7.53 -8.74
C ILE A 73 -15.40 -6.65 -8.36
N TYR A 74 -16.63 -7.08 -8.67
CA TYR A 74 -17.84 -6.33 -8.29
C TYR A 74 -17.99 -6.19 -6.77
N ALA A 75 -17.71 -7.26 -6.01
CA ALA A 75 -17.71 -7.22 -4.55
C ALA A 75 -16.60 -6.30 -4.01
N GLY A 76 -15.40 -6.33 -4.58
CA GLY A 76 -14.30 -5.42 -4.25
C GLY A 76 -14.66 -3.96 -4.51
N ALA A 77 -15.23 -3.64 -5.67
CA ALA A 77 -15.73 -2.30 -5.99
C ALA A 77 -16.80 -1.82 -5.00
N SER A 78 -17.70 -2.72 -4.59
CA SER A 78 -18.77 -2.43 -3.62
C SER A 78 -18.20 -2.14 -2.23
N ALA A 79 -17.25 -2.96 -1.77
CA ALA A 79 -16.55 -2.74 -0.51
C ALA A 79 -15.74 -1.42 -0.53
N HIS A 80 -15.13 -1.09 -1.67
CA HIS A 80 -14.38 0.16 -1.81
C HIS A 80 -15.28 1.39 -1.63
N ARG A 81 -16.46 1.41 -2.27
CA ARG A 81 -17.45 2.50 -2.15
C ARG A 81 -18.00 2.67 -0.73
N ALA A 82 -17.94 1.63 0.11
CA ALA A 82 -18.42 1.70 1.49
C ALA A 82 -17.51 2.55 2.41
N TYR A 83 -16.22 2.64 2.08
CA TYR A 83 -15.21 3.25 2.95
C TYR A 83 -14.42 4.39 2.31
N PHE A 84 -14.43 4.49 0.98
CA PHE A 84 -13.65 5.47 0.23
C PHE A 84 -14.47 6.24 -0.77
N THR A 85 -14.06 7.49 -1.01
CA THR A 85 -14.58 8.31 -2.09
C THR A 85 -14.18 7.69 -3.43
N PRO A 86 -15.14 7.26 -4.27
CA PRO A 86 -14.83 6.69 -5.57
C PRO A 86 -14.08 7.71 -6.43
N GLY A 87 -13.05 7.25 -7.12
CA GLY A 87 -12.21 8.11 -7.97
C GLY A 87 -11.09 8.85 -7.23
N GLU A 88 -10.99 8.76 -5.90
CA GLU A 88 -9.81 9.26 -5.17
C GLU A 88 -8.74 8.19 -5.04
N VAL A 89 -7.52 8.50 -5.52
CA VAL A 89 -6.35 7.63 -5.40
C VAL A 89 -5.25 8.36 -4.64
N GLN A 90 -4.65 7.69 -3.66
CA GLN A 90 -3.50 8.21 -2.93
C GLN A 90 -2.22 8.07 -3.77
N ARG A 91 -1.51 9.17 -4.00
CA ARG A 91 -0.22 9.19 -4.69
C ARG A 91 0.91 9.24 -3.67
N CYS A 92 1.78 8.24 -3.65
CA CYS A 92 2.96 8.19 -2.79
C CYS A 92 4.23 8.24 -3.65
N THR A 93 5.25 9.00 -3.25
CA THR A 93 6.57 8.97 -3.92
C THR A 93 7.57 8.30 -3.00
N LEU A 94 8.40 7.41 -3.54
CA LEU A 94 9.37 6.62 -2.78
C LEU A 94 10.79 6.97 -3.22
N LEU A 95 11.65 7.27 -2.25
CA LEU A 95 13.07 7.50 -2.46
C LEU A 95 13.89 6.50 -1.64
N SER A 96 14.86 5.86 -2.28
CA SER A 96 15.88 5.07 -1.59
C SER A 96 16.93 6.02 -1.00
N ILE A 97 16.82 6.33 0.30
CA ILE A 97 17.76 7.21 1.01
C ILE A 97 19.09 6.51 1.34
N LYS A 98 19.11 5.17 1.31
CA LYS A 98 20.32 4.35 1.37
C LYS A 98 20.11 3.10 0.51
N THR A 99 20.85 2.99 -0.58
CA THR A 99 20.69 1.93 -1.59
C THR A 99 21.76 0.84 -1.46
N GLY A 100 21.38 -0.41 -1.71
CA GLY A 100 22.31 -1.54 -1.86
C GLY A 100 23.03 -1.95 -0.57
N GLY A 101 23.86 -2.99 -0.63
CA GLY A 101 24.66 -3.46 0.52
C GLY A 101 23.82 -3.86 1.75
N CYS A 102 22.63 -4.44 1.52
CA CYS A 102 21.78 -4.96 2.59
C CYS A 102 22.30 -6.33 3.05
N SER A 103 22.37 -6.57 4.36
CA SER A 103 22.82 -7.85 4.92
C SER A 103 21.83 -9.00 4.76
N GLU A 104 20.57 -8.66 4.46
CA GLU A 104 19.46 -9.61 4.32
C GLU A 104 19.54 -10.38 3.00
N ASP A 105 18.96 -11.57 2.97
CA ASP A 105 19.02 -12.54 1.88
C ASP A 105 17.67 -12.74 1.19
N CYS A 106 16.88 -11.68 1.01
CA CYS A 106 15.57 -11.81 0.37
C CYS A 106 15.75 -12.20 -1.09
N SER A 107 15.29 -13.39 -1.48
CA SER A 107 15.55 -13.98 -2.80
C SER A 107 15.06 -13.16 -4.00
N TYR A 108 14.18 -12.18 -3.78
CA TYR A 108 13.67 -11.25 -4.80
C TYR A 108 14.40 -9.90 -4.85
N CYS A 109 15.23 -9.57 -3.84
CA CYS A 109 15.67 -8.20 -3.61
C CYS A 109 17.03 -7.91 -4.27
N SER A 110 17.03 -7.01 -5.25
CA SER A 110 18.25 -6.57 -5.94
C SER A 110 19.24 -5.82 -5.04
N GLN A 111 18.87 -5.41 -3.83
CA GLN A 111 19.74 -4.68 -2.89
C GLN A 111 20.49 -5.59 -1.90
N SER A 112 20.19 -6.89 -1.89
CA SER A 112 20.86 -7.89 -1.05
C SER A 112 22.34 -8.01 -1.42
N SER A 113 23.23 -7.95 -0.43
CA SER A 113 24.66 -8.19 -0.63
C SER A 113 25.00 -9.67 -0.80
N LYS A 114 24.01 -10.56 -0.73
CA LYS A 114 24.19 -12.02 -0.93
C LYS A 114 24.18 -12.39 -2.42
N TYR A 115 23.76 -11.49 -3.29
CA TYR A 115 23.52 -11.75 -4.71
C TYR A 115 24.33 -10.80 -5.59
N LYS A 116 24.58 -11.22 -6.83
CA LYS A 116 25.38 -10.46 -7.81
C LYS A 116 24.46 -9.67 -8.73
N THR A 117 23.88 -8.60 -8.19
CA THR A 117 22.97 -7.73 -8.94
C THR A 117 23.71 -6.51 -9.48
N SER A 118 23.07 -5.74 -10.36
CA SER A 118 23.61 -4.49 -10.90
C SER A 118 23.61 -3.32 -9.89
N VAL A 119 22.96 -3.49 -8.73
CA VAL A 119 22.79 -2.41 -7.73
C VAL A 119 24.06 -2.22 -6.91
N LYS A 120 24.63 -1.01 -7.00
CA LYS A 120 25.80 -0.61 -6.21
C LYS A 120 25.38 -0.11 -4.83
N ALA A 121 26.22 -0.39 -3.83
CA ALA A 121 26.02 0.13 -2.48
C ALA A 121 26.34 1.63 -2.44
N GLU A 122 25.38 2.42 -1.96
CA GLU A 122 25.50 3.85 -1.77
C GLU A 122 25.45 4.19 -0.28
N LYS A 123 26.10 5.29 0.10
CA LYS A 123 25.99 5.82 1.46
C LYS A 123 24.59 6.39 1.69
N LEU A 124 24.20 6.52 2.95
CA LEU A 124 23.02 7.30 3.33
C LEU A 124 23.14 8.70 2.71
N MET A 125 22.11 9.11 1.96
CA MET A 125 22.03 10.40 1.31
C MET A 125 22.19 11.55 2.30
N ASP A 126 22.73 12.66 1.82
CA ASP A 126 22.67 13.91 2.56
C ASP A 126 21.24 14.46 2.57
N GLU A 127 20.96 15.32 3.54
CA GLU A 127 19.60 15.77 3.81
C GLU A 127 19.02 16.64 2.69
N GLU A 128 19.81 17.55 2.11
CA GLU A 128 19.33 18.49 1.10
C GLU A 128 18.78 17.79 -0.15
N PRO A 129 19.46 16.79 -0.75
CA PRO A 129 18.89 16.01 -1.86
C PRO A 129 17.56 15.32 -1.51
N VAL A 130 17.39 14.84 -0.28
CA VAL A 130 16.15 14.20 0.18
C VAL A 130 15.02 15.24 0.27
N LEU A 131 15.31 16.43 0.80
CA LEU A 131 14.35 17.53 0.90
C LEU A 131 13.94 18.06 -0.48
N ARG A 132 14.88 18.14 -1.41
CA ARG A 132 14.62 18.53 -2.80
C ARG A 132 13.67 17.54 -3.48
N ALA A 133 13.98 16.24 -3.39
CA ALA A 133 13.11 15.19 -3.93
C ALA A 133 11.72 15.19 -3.29
N ALA A 134 11.62 15.48 -1.99
CA ALA A 134 10.32 15.62 -1.31
C ALA A 134 9.52 16.82 -1.82
N ALA A 135 10.17 17.97 -2.04
CA ALA A 135 9.54 19.16 -2.61
C ALA A 135 9.05 18.91 -4.06
N GLU A 136 9.86 18.25 -4.88
CA GLU A 136 9.50 17.83 -6.24
C GLU A 136 8.30 16.87 -6.22
N ALA A 137 8.32 15.88 -5.34
CA ALA A 137 7.20 14.95 -5.15
C ALA A 137 5.91 15.68 -4.75
N LYS A 138 5.99 16.66 -3.84
CA LYS A 138 4.84 17.49 -3.45
C LYS A 138 4.30 18.28 -4.64
N ALA A 139 5.17 18.92 -5.41
CA ALA A 139 4.79 19.69 -6.59
C ALA A 139 4.13 18.80 -7.67
N ALA A 140 4.57 17.54 -7.76
CA ALA A 140 3.98 16.50 -8.61
C ALA A 140 2.65 15.92 -8.07
N GLY A 141 2.11 16.45 -6.97
CA GLY A 141 0.82 16.04 -6.40
C GLY A 141 0.90 14.80 -5.50
N SER A 142 2.09 14.42 -5.04
CA SER A 142 2.23 13.35 -4.05
C SER A 142 1.71 13.79 -2.69
N THR A 143 0.95 12.91 -2.03
CA THR A 143 0.45 13.15 -0.67
C THR A 143 1.36 12.62 0.42
N ARG A 144 2.19 11.64 0.07
CA ARG A 144 3.02 10.90 1.01
C ARG A 144 4.39 10.68 0.42
N PHE A 145 5.43 11.10 1.14
CA PHE A 145 6.82 10.85 0.78
C PHE A 145 7.37 9.70 1.62
N CYS A 146 7.88 8.68 0.95
CA CYS A 146 8.36 7.45 1.56
C CYS A 146 9.89 7.38 1.44
N MET A 147 10.57 7.15 2.56
CA MET A 147 12.02 6.96 2.63
C MET A 147 12.36 5.48 2.84
N GLY A 148 13.06 4.86 1.90
CA GLY A 148 13.52 3.48 2.02
C GLY A 148 15.02 3.40 2.28
N ALA A 149 15.42 2.53 3.22
CA ALA A 149 16.82 2.24 3.46
C ALA A 149 17.09 0.73 3.39
N ALA A 150 18.16 0.35 2.68
CA ALA A 150 18.65 -1.02 2.57
C ALA A 150 19.37 -1.46 3.86
N TRP A 151 18.63 -1.52 4.96
CA TRP A 151 19.10 -1.91 6.29
C TRP A 151 18.31 -3.11 6.81
N ARG A 152 18.95 -3.94 7.63
CA ARG A 152 18.27 -4.98 8.42
C ARG A 152 17.36 -4.34 9.48
N GLY A 153 17.83 -3.28 10.12
CA GLY A 153 17.12 -2.50 11.12
C GLY A 153 17.95 -1.31 11.56
N VAL A 154 17.36 -0.36 12.27
CA VAL A 154 18.09 0.84 12.70
C VAL A 154 19.16 0.56 13.78
N SER A 155 19.10 -0.62 14.42
CA SER A 155 20.18 -1.08 15.32
C SER A 155 21.42 -1.59 14.58
N SER A 156 21.32 -1.87 13.27
CA SER A 156 22.43 -2.42 12.48
C SER A 156 23.23 -1.36 11.72
N VAL A 157 23.03 -0.07 12.02
CA VAL A 157 23.67 1.05 11.31
C VAL A 157 24.68 1.78 12.18
N GLY A 158 25.61 2.48 11.54
CA GLY A 158 26.61 3.29 12.25
C GLY A 158 26.00 4.40 13.10
N LYS A 159 26.72 4.79 14.17
CA LYS A 159 26.29 5.86 15.09
C LYS A 159 25.85 7.12 14.34
N GLY A 160 24.73 7.70 14.76
CA GLY A 160 24.18 8.94 14.20
C GLY A 160 23.38 8.80 12.90
N GLN A 161 23.45 7.67 12.18
CA GLN A 161 22.65 7.51 10.94
C GLN A 161 21.14 7.55 11.21
N PHE A 162 20.68 6.88 12.27
CA PHE A 162 19.27 6.94 12.65
C PHE A 162 18.84 8.37 13.00
N SER A 163 19.65 9.11 13.77
CA SER A 163 19.37 10.52 14.10
C SER A 163 19.30 11.43 12.87
N ARG A 164 20.13 11.19 11.85
CA ARG A 164 20.04 11.90 10.56
C ARG A 164 18.70 11.64 9.87
N VAL A 165 18.22 10.39 9.87
CA VAL A 165 16.92 10.04 9.29
C VAL A 165 15.78 10.70 10.08
N LEU A 166 15.86 10.77 11.41
CA LEU A 166 14.88 11.53 12.21
C LEU A 166 14.85 13.01 11.79
N GLY A 167 16.01 13.63 11.55
CA GLY A 167 16.11 14.99 11.03
C GLY A 167 15.44 15.17 9.65
N MET A 168 15.65 14.22 8.74
CA MET A 168 14.98 14.20 7.42
C MET A 168 13.47 14.10 7.58
N ILE A 169 12.97 13.21 8.44
CA ILE A 169 11.54 13.02 8.69
C ILE A 169 10.90 14.31 9.20
N SER A 170 11.49 14.96 10.21
CA SER A 170 10.97 16.22 10.77
C SER A 170 10.86 17.31 9.71
N LYS A 171 11.88 17.44 8.85
CA LYS A 171 11.91 18.48 7.81
C LYS A 171 10.94 18.19 6.66
N VAL A 172 10.80 16.93 6.24
CA VAL A 172 9.77 16.57 5.24
C VAL A 172 8.37 16.72 5.82
N ARG A 173 8.15 16.40 7.10
CA ARG A 173 6.85 16.61 7.75
C ARG A 173 6.47 18.10 7.76
N ALA A 174 7.44 18.99 7.96
CA ALA A 174 7.23 20.44 7.90
C ALA A 174 6.83 20.94 6.49
N MET A 175 6.98 20.13 5.45
CA MET A 175 6.52 20.42 4.09
C MET A 175 5.04 20.07 3.85
N ASP A 176 4.25 19.74 4.88
CA ASP A 176 2.83 19.36 4.74
C ASP A 176 2.63 18.10 3.86
N LEU A 177 3.53 17.13 4.05
CA LEU A 177 3.46 15.81 3.45
C LEU A 177 3.24 14.76 4.54
N GLU A 178 2.48 13.71 4.24
CA GLU A 178 2.56 12.49 5.04
C GLU A 178 3.98 11.90 4.87
N VAL A 179 4.65 11.53 5.96
CA VAL A 179 6.00 10.94 5.90
C VAL A 179 5.93 9.46 6.23
N CYS A 180 6.49 8.63 5.37
CA CYS A 180 6.60 7.19 5.59
C CYS A 180 8.06 6.73 5.49
N ALA A 181 8.41 5.70 6.24
CA ALA A 181 9.75 5.15 6.20
C ALA A 181 9.73 3.62 6.23
N THR A 182 10.73 2.99 5.62
CA THR A 182 11.04 1.58 5.77
C THR A 182 12.53 1.42 6.02
N LEU A 183 12.87 1.16 7.28
CA LEU A 183 14.25 1.16 7.79
C LEU A 183 14.64 -0.22 8.36
N GLY A 184 13.93 -1.28 7.94
CA GLY A 184 14.05 -2.62 8.47
C GLY A 184 13.26 -2.84 9.77
N MET A 185 13.77 -3.70 10.65
CA MET A 185 13.19 -3.98 11.97
C MET A 185 13.47 -2.83 12.95
N VAL A 186 12.47 -2.48 13.75
CA VAL A 186 12.55 -1.47 14.82
C VAL A 186 11.91 -2.00 16.09
N ASN A 187 12.46 -1.60 17.23
CA ASN A 187 11.82 -1.81 18.54
C ASN A 187 10.88 -0.65 18.89
N GLU A 188 10.23 -0.73 20.04
CA GLU A 188 9.23 0.26 20.46
C GLU A 188 9.84 1.65 20.71
N GLU A 189 11.02 1.73 21.32
CA GLU A 189 11.73 3.00 21.56
C GLU A 189 12.06 3.71 20.23
N GLN A 190 12.58 2.97 19.27
CA GLN A 190 12.89 3.48 17.92
C GLN A 190 11.63 3.91 17.17
N ALA A 191 10.54 3.15 17.31
CA ALA A 191 9.24 3.52 16.74
C ALA A 191 8.68 4.80 17.38
N ARG A 192 8.82 4.99 18.69
CA ARG A 192 8.46 6.24 19.38
C ARG A 192 9.30 7.42 18.90
N ALA A 193 10.61 7.26 18.78
CA ALA A 193 11.48 8.31 18.23
C ALA A 193 11.09 8.71 16.79
N LEU A 194 10.73 7.74 15.94
CA LEU A 194 10.19 8.01 14.60
C LEU A 194 8.87 8.78 14.66
N LYS A 195 7.96 8.41 15.57
CA LYS A 195 6.70 9.12 15.78
C LYS A 195 6.92 10.56 16.22
N GLU A 196 7.82 10.80 17.17
CA GLU A 196 8.18 12.12 17.69
C GLU A 196 8.80 13.01 16.60
N ALA A 197 9.60 12.43 15.71
CA ALA A 197 10.10 13.14 14.53
C ALA A 197 9.00 13.49 13.51
N GLY A 198 7.78 12.98 13.65
CA GLY A 198 6.65 13.30 12.78
C GLY A 198 6.36 12.26 11.71
N LEU A 199 6.92 11.04 11.82
CA LEU A 199 6.57 9.94 10.93
C LEU A 199 5.07 9.61 11.03
N THR A 200 4.42 9.43 9.88
CA THR A 200 2.99 9.08 9.81
C THR A 200 2.74 7.60 9.69
N ALA A 201 3.54 6.91 8.87
CA ALA A 201 3.38 5.51 8.58
C ALA A 201 4.73 4.79 8.51
N TYR A 202 4.79 3.55 8.98
CA TYR A 202 5.99 2.73 8.86
C TYR A 202 5.69 1.52 7.96
N ASN A 203 6.51 1.32 6.94
CA ASN A 203 6.37 0.21 6.01
C ASN A 203 7.21 -0.99 6.45
N HIS A 204 6.54 -2.13 6.67
CA HIS A 204 7.16 -3.37 7.10
C HIS A 204 6.34 -4.59 6.66
N ASN A 205 6.58 -5.12 5.46
CA ASN A 205 5.73 -6.14 4.83
C ASN A 205 5.69 -7.52 5.54
N ILE A 206 4.67 -8.29 5.18
CA ILE A 206 4.53 -9.74 5.22
C ILE A 206 5.49 -10.57 4.38
N ASP A 207 5.63 -10.03 3.18
CA ASP A 207 6.11 -10.66 1.95
C ASP A 207 5.22 -11.83 1.48
N THR A 208 4.96 -12.84 2.30
CA THR A 208 4.16 -14.05 1.98
C THR A 208 3.55 -14.69 3.25
N SER A 209 3.10 -15.95 3.20
CA SER A 209 2.66 -16.72 4.37
C SER A 209 3.83 -17.06 5.31
N GLU A 210 3.52 -17.30 6.58
CA GLU A 210 4.51 -17.79 7.55
C GLU A 210 5.18 -19.10 7.11
N ALA A 211 4.39 -20.03 6.55
CA ALA A 211 4.87 -21.34 6.11
C ALA A 211 5.84 -21.25 4.91
N TYR A 212 5.62 -20.30 4.00
CA TYR A 212 6.46 -20.13 2.81
C TYR A 212 7.65 -19.18 3.05
N TYR A 213 7.57 -18.31 4.06
CA TYR A 213 8.58 -17.28 4.36
C TYR A 213 10.04 -17.80 4.39
N PRO A 214 10.37 -18.96 5.02
CA PRO A 214 11.74 -19.48 5.08
C PRO A 214 12.32 -19.90 3.71
N ARG A 215 11.48 -20.06 2.67
CA ARG A 215 11.95 -20.34 1.29
C ARG A 215 12.43 -19.09 0.58
N VAL A 216 12.01 -17.91 1.05
CA VAL A 216 12.26 -16.62 0.40
C VAL A 216 13.31 -15.81 1.18
N ILE A 217 13.28 -15.89 2.51
CA ILE A 217 14.13 -15.11 3.42
C ILE A 217 14.56 -16.01 4.58
N THR A 218 15.86 -16.15 4.83
CA THR A 218 16.37 -16.97 5.95
C THR A 218 17.06 -16.15 7.04
N THR A 219 17.51 -14.94 6.72
CA THR A 219 18.22 -14.05 7.66
C THR A 219 17.33 -13.50 8.79
N ARG A 220 16.01 -13.60 8.70
CA ARG A 220 15.04 -13.15 9.72
C ARG A 220 13.82 -14.06 9.74
N THR A 221 13.13 -14.10 10.87
CA THR A 221 11.91 -14.92 11.02
C THR A 221 10.66 -14.13 10.66
N PHE A 222 9.54 -14.85 10.45
CA PHE A 222 8.23 -14.22 10.27
C PHE A 222 7.79 -13.46 11.53
N GLU A 223 8.00 -14.05 12.71
CA GLU A 223 7.68 -13.41 14.00
C GLU A 223 8.50 -12.12 14.24
N ASP A 224 9.74 -12.01 13.75
CA ASP A 224 10.48 -10.74 13.81
C ASP A 224 9.75 -9.59 13.07
N ARG A 225 9.07 -9.92 11.97
CA ARG A 225 8.23 -8.97 11.23
C ARG A 225 7.02 -8.56 12.08
N LEU A 226 6.32 -9.54 12.65
CA LEU A 226 5.16 -9.29 13.49
C LEU A 226 5.51 -8.47 14.73
N ARG A 227 6.65 -8.75 15.38
CA ARG A 227 7.15 -7.96 16.51
C ARG A 227 7.37 -6.50 16.13
N THR A 228 7.96 -6.24 14.96
CA THR A 228 8.14 -4.88 14.45
C THR A 228 6.79 -4.19 14.22
N LEU A 229 5.81 -4.89 13.64
CA LEU A 229 4.45 -4.37 13.45
C LEU A 229 3.77 -4.00 14.78
N ARG A 230 3.94 -4.83 15.82
CA ARG A 230 3.45 -4.53 17.18
C ARG A 230 4.12 -3.28 17.73
N ALA A 231 5.45 -3.15 17.63
CA ALA A 231 6.19 -1.97 18.09
C ALA A 231 5.74 -0.67 17.39
N VAL A 232 5.58 -0.71 16.07
CA VAL A 232 5.07 0.41 15.27
C VAL A 232 3.67 0.83 15.73
N ARG A 233 2.77 -0.14 15.93
CA ARG A 233 1.40 0.12 16.38
C ARG A 233 1.37 0.70 17.81
N SER A 234 2.15 0.14 18.73
CA SER A 234 2.25 0.65 20.11
C SER A 234 2.76 2.09 20.18
N ALA A 235 3.63 2.49 19.25
CA ALA A 235 4.09 3.88 19.12
C ALA A 235 3.06 4.84 18.48
N GLY A 236 1.87 4.34 18.08
CA GLY A 236 0.83 5.15 17.44
C GLY A 236 1.15 5.56 15.99
N LEU A 237 2.02 4.82 15.30
CA LEU A 237 2.30 4.97 13.87
C LEU A 237 1.29 4.16 13.05
N SER A 238 0.95 4.67 11.87
CA SER A 238 0.15 3.88 10.92
C SER A 238 0.99 2.74 10.35
N VAL A 239 0.41 1.55 10.26
CA VAL A 239 1.09 0.38 9.69
C VAL A 239 0.87 0.35 8.17
N CYS A 240 1.94 0.28 7.40
CA CYS A 240 1.93 -0.06 5.98
C CYS A 240 2.53 -1.47 5.82
N CYS A 241 1.69 -2.47 5.54
CA CYS A 241 2.11 -3.87 5.52
C CYS A 241 1.32 -4.67 4.50
N GLY A 242 2.03 -5.33 3.58
CA GLY A 242 1.45 -6.18 2.56
C GLY A 242 2.45 -7.24 2.10
N GLY A 243 2.42 -7.63 0.83
CA GLY A 243 3.29 -8.71 0.34
C GLY A 243 3.58 -8.66 -1.15
N ILE A 244 4.19 -9.74 -1.63
CA ILE A 244 4.64 -9.92 -3.02
C ILE A 244 4.00 -11.17 -3.58
N ILE A 245 3.44 -11.06 -4.78
CA ILE A 245 2.77 -12.14 -5.50
C ILE A 245 3.69 -12.61 -6.64
N GLY A 246 3.89 -13.92 -6.75
CA GLY A 246 4.76 -14.52 -7.77
C GLY A 246 6.16 -14.89 -7.28
N LEU A 247 6.37 -15.03 -5.97
CA LEU A 247 7.58 -15.57 -5.35
C LEU A 247 7.75 -17.10 -5.54
N GLY A 248 6.79 -17.75 -6.19
CA GLY A 248 6.63 -19.22 -6.20
C GLY A 248 5.69 -19.72 -5.10
N GLU A 249 5.03 -18.82 -4.38
CA GLU A 249 4.05 -19.14 -3.35
C GLU A 249 2.75 -19.68 -3.96
N SER A 250 2.06 -20.55 -3.22
CA SER A 250 0.76 -21.08 -3.63
C SER A 250 -0.37 -20.06 -3.37
N GLU A 251 -1.56 -20.31 -3.93
CA GLU A 251 -2.73 -19.51 -3.57
C GLU A 251 -3.09 -19.60 -2.08
N ASN A 252 -2.79 -20.73 -1.43
CA ASN A 252 -2.98 -20.89 0.01
C ASN A 252 -2.07 -19.93 0.78
N ASP A 253 -0.85 -19.74 0.32
CA ASP A 253 0.09 -18.81 0.95
C ASP A 253 -0.39 -17.36 0.84
N ARG A 254 -0.93 -16.99 -0.33
CA ARG A 254 -1.54 -15.67 -0.55
C ARG A 254 -2.75 -15.43 0.38
N ILE A 255 -3.61 -16.44 0.53
CA ILE A 255 -4.77 -16.40 1.42
C ILE A 255 -4.31 -16.25 2.89
N SER A 256 -3.36 -17.07 3.31
CA SER A 256 -2.80 -17.06 4.68
C SER A 256 -2.11 -15.73 5.01
N MET A 257 -1.41 -15.13 4.04
CA MET A 257 -0.85 -13.79 4.16
C MET A 257 -1.94 -12.74 4.42
N LEU A 258 -3.03 -12.74 3.62
CA LEU A 258 -4.15 -11.82 3.82
C LEU A 258 -4.85 -12.06 5.17
N CYS A 259 -4.99 -13.32 5.59
CA CYS A 259 -5.52 -13.69 6.89
C CYS A 259 -4.68 -13.09 8.01
N THR A 260 -3.37 -13.26 7.94
CA THR A 260 -2.45 -12.70 8.94
C THR A 260 -2.57 -11.18 9.03
N LEU A 261 -2.68 -10.47 7.90
CA LEU A 261 -2.87 -9.02 7.86
C LEU A 261 -4.23 -8.59 8.42
N ALA A 262 -5.30 -9.29 8.04
CA ALA A 262 -6.67 -8.96 8.44
C ALA A 262 -6.95 -9.33 9.91
N SER A 263 -6.20 -10.27 10.48
CA SER A 263 -6.35 -10.74 11.86
C SER A 263 -5.40 -10.05 12.86
N GLN A 264 -4.66 -9.03 12.42
CA GLN A 264 -3.94 -8.15 13.34
C GLN A 264 -4.92 -7.38 14.24
N ALA A 265 -4.47 -6.94 15.43
CA ALA A 265 -5.28 -6.14 16.36
C ALA A 265 -6.03 -4.97 15.68
N SER A 266 -5.37 -4.32 14.72
CA SER A 266 -6.01 -3.46 13.74
C SER A 266 -5.43 -3.72 12.35
N HIS A 267 -6.29 -3.67 11.33
CA HIS A 267 -5.86 -3.78 9.93
C HIS A 267 -4.77 -2.75 9.63
N PRO A 268 -3.77 -3.07 8.77
CA PRO A 268 -2.84 -2.08 8.26
C PRO A 268 -3.60 -0.89 7.63
N GLU A 269 -3.12 0.34 7.84
CA GLU A 269 -3.69 1.52 7.19
C GLU A 269 -3.51 1.45 5.67
N SER A 270 -2.37 0.89 5.25
CA SER A 270 -2.06 0.65 3.85
C SER A 270 -1.57 -0.78 3.66
N VAL A 271 -2.14 -1.46 2.67
CA VAL A 271 -1.84 -2.83 2.27
C VAL A 271 -1.28 -2.80 0.84
N PRO A 272 0.06 -2.71 0.67
CA PRO A 272 0.69 -2.83 -0.64
C PRO A 272 0.65 -4.26 -1.16
N ILE A 273 0.07 -4.44 -2.36
CA ILE A 273 0.13 -5.69 -3.11
C ILE A 273 1.10 -5.48 -4.26
N ASN A 274 2.26 -6.12 -4.16
CA ASN A 274 3.32 -6.05 -5.16
C ASN A 274 3.25 -7.29 -6.04
N ALA A 275 3.52 -7.15 -7.34
CA ALA A 275 3.95 -8.27 -8.15
C ALA A 275 5.48 -8.41 -8.04
N LEU A 276 5.98 -9.64 -8.15
CA LEU A 276 7.41 -9.88 -8.21
C LEU A 276 8.01 -9.12 -9.41
N VAL A 277 9.09 -8.38 -9.14
CA VAL A 277 9.98 -7.88 -10.19
C VAL A 277 11.19 -8.79 -10.21
N ALA A 278 11.28 -9.63 -11.24
CA ALA A 278 12.39 -10.55 -11.44
C ALA A 278 13.65 -9.75 -11.80
N ASN A 279 14.55 -9.61 -10.83
CA ASN A 279 15.77 -8.81 -10.99
C ASN A 279 16.95 -9.72 -11.34
N GLU A 280 17.70 -9.35 -12.37
CA GLU A 280 18.94 -10.05 -12.75
C GLU A 280 19.91 -10.18 -11.56
N GLY A 281 20.48 -11.36 -11.42
CA GLY A 281 21.40 -11.77 -10.37
C GLY A 281 20.74 -12.24 -9.08
N THR A 282 19.41 -12.13 -8.93
CA THR A 282 18.68 -12.65 -7.77
C THR A 282 18.26 -14.11 -7.99
N PRO A 283 18.08 -14.92 -6.93
CA PRO A 283 17.59 -16.30 -7.08
C PRO A 283 16.23 -16.44 -7.77
N LEU A 284 15.46 -15.36 -7.88
CA LEU A 284 14.16 -15.31 -8.57
C LEU A 284 14.23 -14.54 -9.90
N GLU A 285 15.40 -14.43 -10.52
CA GLU A 285 15.58 -13.74 -11.81
C GLU A 285 14.82 -14.42 -12.96
N ASP A 286 14.69 -15.74 -12.92
CA ASP A 286 14.00 -16.55 -13.95
C ASP A 286 12.55 -16.90 -13.56
N ALA A 287 11.99 -16.22 -12.56
CA ALA A 287 10.62 -16.47 -12.14
C ALA A 287 9.62 -16.13 -13.26
N GLU A 288 8.60 -16.97 -13.43
CA GLU A 288 7.57 -16.73 -14.43
C GLU A 288 6.80 -15.42 -14.16
N PRO A 289 6.51 -14.62 -15.20
CA PRO A 289 5.71 -13.41 -15.05
C PRO A 289 4.34 -13.71 -14.42
N LEU A 290 3.95 -12.88 -13.47
CA LEU A 290 2.64 -13.02 -12.82
C LEU A 290 1.52 -12.63 -13.79
N GLU A 291 0.59 -13.56 -14.01
CA GLU A 291 -0.65 -13.28 -14.73
C GLU A 291 -1.43 -12.11 -14.08
N PRO A 292 -1.80 -11.05 -14.82
CA PRO A 292 -2.49 -9.87 -14.29
C PRO A 292 -3.76 -10.20 -13.49
N TRP A 293 -4.46 -11.27 -13.87
CA TRP A 293 -5.66 -11.77 -13.18
C TRP A 293 -5.40 -12.18 -11.73
N SER A 294 -4.21 -12.71 -11.43
CA SER A 294 -3.81 -13.05 -10.06
C SER A 294 -3.72 -11.78 -9.20
N LEU A 295 -3.17 -10.70 -9.76
CA LEU A 295 -3.03 -9.43 -9.06
C LEU A 295 -4.39 -8.76 -8.83
N VAL A 296 -5.26 -8.74 -9.85
CA VAL A 296 -6.64 -8.23 -9.74
C VAL A 296 -7.43 -9.00 -8.67
N ARG A 297 -7.31 -10.33 -8.65
CA ARG A 297 -7.94 -11.20 -7.63
C ARG A 297 -7.42 -10.87 -6.22
N MET A 298 -6.11 -10.70 -6.07
CA MET A 298 -5.50 -10.33 -4.79
C MET A 298 -5.97 -8.97 -4.29
N ILE A 299 -6.05 -7.96 -5.17
CA ILE A 299 -6.53 -6.62 -4.82
C ILE A 299 -7.99 -6.65 -4.39
N ALA A 300 -8.86 -7.32 -5.15
CA ALA A 300 -10.27 -7.44 -4.81
C ALA A 300 -10.48 -8.19 -3.48
N THR A 301 -9.74 -9.28 -3.27
CA THR A 301 -9.79 -10.04 -2.01
C THR A 301 -9.32 -9.16 -0.84
N ALA A 302 -8.16 -8.51 -0.97
CA ALA A 302 -7.61 -7.58 0.05
C ALA A 302 -8.60 -6.47 0.40
N ARG A 303 -9.24 -5.88 -0.61
CA ARG A 303 -10.29 -4.86 -0.44
C ARG A 303 -11.49 -5.40 0.35
N ILE A 304 -11.96 -6.61 0.09
CA ILE A 304 -13.12 -7.17 0.79
C ILE A 304 -12.78 -7.49 2.25
N VAL A 305 -11.61 -8.07 2.51
CA VAL A 305 -11.23 -8.52 3.86
C VAL A 305 -10.75 -7.37 4.76
N MET A 306 -10.18 -6.32 4.17
CA MET A 306 -9.70 -5.12 4.84
C MET A 306 -10.34 -3.86 4.21
N PRO A 307 -11.67 -3.68 4.36
CA PRO A 307 -12.42 -2.73 3.55
C PRO A 307 -12.14 -1.27 3.89
N ALA A 308 -11.61 -0.96 5.08
CA ALA A 308 -11.19 0.38 5.49
C ALA A 308 -9.70 0.69 5.21
N SER A 309 -8.92 -0.26 4.68
CA SER A 309 -7.50 -0.07 4.38
C SER A 309 -7.26 0.52 2.98
N MET A 310 -6.21 1.32 2.81
CA MET A 310 -5.72 1.68 1.48
C MET A 310 -5.10 0.45 0.83
N VAL A 311 -5.61 -0.01 -0.32
CA VAL A 311 -5.00 -1.12 -1.06
C VAL A 311 -4.12 -0.49 -2.13
N ARG A 312 -2.80 -0.68 -2.01
CA ARG A 312 -1.82 -0.04 -2.89
C ARG A 312 -1.38 -0.98 -4.00
N LEU A 313 -1.60 -0.54 -5.24
CA LEU A 313 -1.01 -1.14 -6.43
C LEU A 313 0.42 -0.57 -6.57
N SER A 314 1.42 -1.35 -6.13
CA SER A 314 2.79 -0.89 -5.96
C SER A 314 3.76 -1.47 -7.00
N ALA A 315 4.75 -2.27 -6.59
CA ALA A 315 5.77 -2.79 -7.51
C ALA A 315 5.19 -3.76 -8.53
N GLY A 316 5.74 -3.73 -9.75
CA GLY A 316 5.24 -4.47 -10.91
C GLY A 316 4.10 -3.80 -11.67
N ARG A 317 3.69 -2.57 -11.31
CA ARG A 317 2.67 -1.84 -12.07
C ARG A 317 3.09 -1.55 -13.52
N ASN A 318 4.38 -1.37 -13.76
CA ASN A 318 4.95 -1.11 -15.09
C ASN A 318 4.84 -2.30 -16.06
N SER A 319 4.60 -3.52 -15.57
CA SER A 319 4.32 -4.67 -16.45
C SER A 319 2.83 -4.79 -16.83
N LEU A 320 1.96 -3.96 -16.26
CA LEU A 320 0.53 -3.97 -16.52
C LEU A 320 0.17 -2.93 -17.59
N SER A 321 -0.65 -3.35 -18.55
CA SER A 321 -1.33 -2.44 -19.48
C SER A 321 -2.27 -1.48 -18.75
N LYS A 322 -2.61 -0.37 -19.42
CA LYS A 322 -3.58 0.62 -18.91
C LYS A 322 -4.92 0.00 -18.51
N THR A 323 -5.39 -1.00 -19.26
CA THR A 323 -6.65 -1.71 -18.98
C THR A 323 -6.54 -2.59 -17.74
N GLU A 324 -5.41 -3.27 -17.55
CA GLU A 324 -5.18 -4.10 -16.36
C GLU A 324 -5.05 -3.24 -15.10
N GLN A 325 -4.38 -2.09 -15.19
CA GLN A 325 -4.36 -1.11 -14.10
C GLN A 325 -5.77 -0.56 -13.81
N ALA A 326 -6.58 -0.28 -14.83
CA ALA A 326 -7.97 0.13 -14.66
C ALA A 326 -8.81 -0.94 -13.93
N LEU A 327 -8.60 -2.22 -14.24
CA LEU A 327 -9.23 -3.33 -13.52
C LEU A 327 -8.77 -3.41 -12.06
N CYS A 328 -7.50 -3.14 -11.76
CA CYS A 328 -7.00 -3.07 -10.39
C CYS A 328 -7.67 -1.94 -9.60
N PHE A 329 -7.84 -0.75 -10.19
CA PHE A 329 -8.57 0.35 -9.57
C PHE A 329 -10.04 -0.02 -9.32
N MET A 330 -10.71 -0.62 -10.31
CA MET A 330 -12.10 -1.11 -10.15
C MET A 330 -12.22 -2.17 -9.06
N ALA A 331 -11.26 -3.10 -8.98
CA ALA A 331 -11.21 -4.14 -7.94
C ALA A 331 -11.05 -3.57 -6.52
N GLY A 332 -10.56 -2.34 -6.39
CA GLY A 332 -10.50 -1.62 -5.12
C GLY A 332 -9.13 -1.09 -4.72
N ALA A 333 -8.12 -1.17 -5.60
CA ALA A 333 -6.87 -0.44 -5.41
C ALA A 333 -7.15 1.06 -5.40
N ASN A 334 -6.56 1.77 -4.45
CA ASN A 334 -6.79 3.21 -4.27
C ASN A 334 -5.56 3.94 -3.75
N SER A 335 -4.38 3.38 -3.99
CA SER A 335 -3.08 3.98 -3.71
C SER A 335 -2.06 3.47 -4.73
N ILE A 336 -1.12 4.32 -5.15
CA ILE A 336 -0.02 3.97 -6.07
C ILE A 336 1.30 4.63 -5.66
N PHE A 337 2.41 4.10 -6.17
CA PHE A 337 3.69 4.83 -6.19
C PHE A 337 3.86 5.64 -7.48
N THR A 338 4.25 6.90 -7.37
CA THR A 338 4.49 7.83 -8.49
C THR A 338 5.96 8.20 -8.59
N GLY A 339 6.38 8.62 -9.79
CA GLY A 339 7.77 8.96 -10.12
C GLY A 339 8.45 7.85 -10.93
N ASP A 340 9.55 8.18 -11.61
CA ASP A 340 10.14 7.36 -12.68
C ASP A 340 10.77 6.04 -12.20
N LYS A 341 11.04 5.93 -10.89
CA LYS A 341 11.58 4.73 -10.26
C LYS A 341 11.00 4.51 -8.87
N LEU A 342 11.03 3.26 -8.41
CA LEU A 342 10.76 2.90 -7.02
C LEU A 342 12.08 3.01 -6.22
N LEU A 343 12.50 1.94 -5.55
CA LEU A 343 13.79 1.91 -4.86
C LEU A 343 14.95 1.80 -5.85
N THR A 344 14.90 0.78 -6.71
CA THR A 344 15.96 0.46 -7.68
C THR A 344 15.44 0.08 -9.05
N THR A 345 14.14 -0.15 -9.19
CA THR A 345 13.50 -0.60 -10.43
C THR A 345 12.76 0.54 -11.11
N PRO A 346 12.64 0.54 -12.45
CA PRO A 346 11.77 1.46 -13.17
C PRO A 346 10.33 1.40 -12.67
N ASN A 347 9.61 2.49 -12.84
CA ASN A 347 8.18 2.61 -12.54
C ASN A 347 7.46 3.24 -13.75
N VAL A 348 6.13 3.32 -13.69
CA VAL A 348 5.34 4.06 -14.68
C VAL A 348 5.70 5.55 -14.59
N GLU A 349 6.00 6.16 -15.74
CA GLU A 349 6.32 7.59 -15.83
C GLU A 349 5.12 8.45 -15.40
N GLN A 350 5.39 9.63 -14.86
CA GLN A 350 4.34 10.51 -14.33
C GLN A 350 3.30 10.94 -15.38
N ASN A 351 3.75 11.21 -16.60
CA ASN A 351 2.88 11.57 -17.74
C ASN A 351 1.87 10.45 -18.07
N GLU A 352 2.28 9.19 -17.97
CA GLU A 352 1.45 8.02 -18.22
C GLU A 352 0.43 7.80 -17.10
N ASP A 353 0.86 7.97 -15.85
CA ASP A 353 -0.03 7.95 -14.68
C ASP A 353 -1.11 9.05 -14.82
N ASP A 354 -0.71 10.28 -15.15
CA ASP A 354 -1.64 11.41 -15.29
C ASP A 354 -2.63 11.18 -16.45
N ALA A 355 -2.16 10.67 -17.59
CA ALA A 355 -3.03 10.33 -18.72
C ALA A 355 -4.02 9.19 -18.40
N LEU A 356 -3.59 8.20 -17.61
CA LEU A 356 -4.49 7.13 -17.16
C LEU A 356 -5.52 7.66 -16.16
N PHE A 357 -5.11 8.55 -15.25
CA PHE A 357 -6.01 9.17 -14.30
C PHE A 357 -7.08 10.00 -15.00
N GLU A 358 -6.69 10.81 -16.00
CA GLU A 358 -7.64 11.57 -16.83
C GLU A 358 -8.63 10.63 -17.54
N ALA A 359 -8.13 9.57 -18.20
CA ALA A 359 -8.97 8.62 -18.92
C ALA A 359 -9.98 7.88 -18.03
N LEU A 360 -9.62 7.62 -16.77
CA LEU A 360 -10.46 6.92 -15.79
C LEU A 360 -11.28 7.86 -14.90
N GLY A 361 -11.09 9.19 -15.00
CA GLY A 361 -11.72 10.17 -14.12
C GLY A 361 -11.23 10.09 -12.66
N LEU A 362 -9.99 9.66 -12.45
CA LEU A 362 -9.36 9.58 -11.13
C LEU A 362 -8.71 10.91 -10.75
N ARG A 363 -8.68 11.20 -9.44
CA ARG A 363 -8.03 12.37 -8.86
C ARG A 363 -7.15 12.00 -7.68
N GLY A 364 -6.11 12.78 -7.46
CA GLY A 364 -5.26 12.65 -6.28
C GLY A 364 -6.05 12.92 -5.00
N LYS A 365 -5.91 12.05 -4.00
CA LYS A 365 -6.37 12.31 -2.63
C LYS A 365 -5.59 13.51 -2.07
N LYS A 366 -6.15 14.25 -1.10
CA LYS A 366 -5.40 15.27 -0.35
C LYS A 366 -4.59 14.64 0.81
N PRO A 367 -3.43 15.21 1.20
CA PRO A 367 -2.72 14.80 2.41
C PRO A 367 -3.63 14.85 3.63
N PHE A 368 -3.41 13.96 4.60
CA PHE A 368 -4.11 13.96 5.90
C PHE A 368 -5.65 13.82 5.84
N GLY A 369 -6.24 13.56 4.68
CA GLY A 369 -7.70 13.60 4.48
C GLY A 369 -8.53 12.64 5.35
N ASN A 370 -7.89 11.67 6.01
CA ASN A 370 -8.53 10.74 6.94
C ASN A 370 -8.09 10.92 8.40
N GLU A 371 -7.27 11.92 8.77
CA GLU A 371 -6.79 12.09 10.17
C GLU A 371 -7.94 12.23 11.19
N ALA A 372 -9.00 12.98 10.85
CA ALA A 372 -10.15 13.14 11.74
C ALA A 372 -10.98 11.85 11.91
N GLN A 373 -11.09 11.03 10.86
CA GLN A 373 -11.73 9.72 10.93
C GLN A 373 -10.87 8.73 11.74
N ARG A 374 -9.56 8.72 11.48
CA ARG A 374 -8.57 7.89 12.18
C ARG A 374 -8.51 8.20 13.68
N ALA A 375 -8.54 9.48 14.06
CA ALA A 375 -8.58 9.88 15.47
C ALA A 375 -9.83 9.36 16.18
N ARG A 376 -10.99 9.36 15.51
CA ARG A 376 -12.26 8.83 16.04
C ARG A 376 -12.22 7.31 16.18
N GLU A 377 -11.74 6.59 15.19
CA GLU A 377 -11.61 5.13 15.21
C GLU A 377 -10.62 4.69 16.30
N HIS A 378 -9.46 5.34 16.42
CA HIS A 378 -8.48 5.06 17.47
C HIS A 378 -9.03 5.36 18.89
N GLN A 379 -9.85 6.40 19.03
CA GLN A 379 -10.53 6.71 20.29
C GLN A 379 -11.61 5.66 20.62
N GLN A 380 -12.33 5.15 19.62
CA GLN A 380 -13.30 4.06 19.79
C GLN A 380 -12.60 2.75 20.17
N GLU A 381 -11.45 2.44 19.57
CA GLU A 381 -10.66 1.25 19.86
C GLU A 381 -10.12 1.28 21.30
N ARG A 382 -9.53 2.40 21.73
CA ARG A 382 -9.12 2.58 23.13
C ARG A 382 -10.26 2.40 24.12
N ARG A 383 -11.48 2.81 23.73
CA ARG A 383 -12.69 2.62 24.55
C ARG A 383 -13.17 1.17 24.57
N ARG A 384 -13.01 0.41 23.48
CA ARG A 384 -13.33 -1.03 23.42
C ARG A 384 -12.37 -1.84 24.27
N VAL A 385 -11.06 -1.69 24.05
CA VAL A 385 -10.02 -2.37 24.86
C VAL A 385 -10.18 -2.04 26.34
N SER A 386 -10.45 -0.78 26.69
CA SER A 386 -10.69 -0.40 28.09
C SER A 386 -11.97 -1.00 28.68
N LYS A 387 -12.99 -1.30 27.87
CA LYS A 387 -14.21 -1.99 28.33
C LYS A 387 -13.97 -3.48 28.51
N ASP A 388 -13.23 -4.10 27.59
CA ASP A 388 -12.92 -5.53 27.64
C ASP A 388 -12.02 -5.83 28.84
N VAL A 389 -10.99 -5.02 29.10
CA VAL A 389 -10.13 -5.15 30.32
C VAL A 389 -10.92 -4.97 31.61
N ARG A 390 -11.89 -4.04 31.65
CA ARG A 390 -12.75 -3.85 32.83
C ARG A 390 -13.69 -5.02 33.04
N ARG A 391 -14.14 -5.65 31.95
CA ARG A 391 -15.01 -6.81 31.99
C ARG A 391 -14.26 -8.05 32.47
N GLU A 392 -13.06 -8.28 31.96
CA GLU A 392 -12.17 -9.36 32.43
C GLU A 392 -11.85 -9.22 33.92
N ALA A 393 -11.49 -8.01 34.38
CA ALA A 393 -11.23 -7.76 35.80
C ALA A 393 -12.47 -8.00 36.68
N TYR A 394 -13.67 -7.65 36.20
CA TYR A 394 -14.92 -7.90 36.93
C TYR A 394 -15.29 -9.40 36.95
N GLU A 395 -15.05 -10.11 35.84
CA GLU A 395 -15.25 -11.56 35.76
C GLU A 395 -14.26 -12.30 36.67
N GLU A 396 -13.00 -11.85 36.78
CA GLU A 396 -12.02 -12.38 37.75
C GLU A 396 -12.45 -12.12 39.21
N GLU A 397 -12.93 -10.91 39.54
CA GLU A 397 -13.45 -10.60 40.89
C GLU A 397 -14.66 -11.47 41.26
N LEU A 398 -15.57 -11.72 40.32
CA LEU A 398 -16.73 -12.60 40.53
C LEU A 398 -16.31 -14.06 40.75
N VAL A 399 -15.33 -14.56 40.00
CA VAL A 399 -14.79 -15.91 40.19
C VAL A 399 -14.15 -16.03 41.58
N LEU A 400 -13.33 -15.05 41.99
CA LEU A 400 -12.72 -15.02 43.31
C LEU A 400 -13.77 -14.96 44.45
N ALA A 401 -14.80 -14.13 44.29
CA ALA A 401 -15.90 -14.02 45.26
C ALA A 401 -16.76 -15.29 45.34
N SER A 402 -16.92 -16.03 44.24
CA SER A 402 -17.67 -17.30 44.21
C SER A 402 -16.87 -18.50 44.73
N SER A 403 -15.53 -18.41 44.75
CA SER A 403 -14.64 -19.45 45.27
C SER A 403 -14.33 -19.33 46.77
N SER A 404 -14.86 -18.29 47.42
CA SER A 404 -14.68 -17.96 48.84
C SER A 404 -15.97 -18.05 49.67
N ALA A 405 -17.05 -18.55 49.08
CA ALA A 405 -18.31 -18.94 49.73
C ALA A 405 -18.50 -20.46 49.60
#